data_AF-A0A0C9UGY3-F1
#
_entry.id   AF-A0A0C9UGY3-F1
#
_cell.length_a   1.000
_cell.length_b   1.000
_cell.length_c   1.000
_cell.angle_alpha   90.00
_cell.angle_beta   90.00
_cell.angle_gamma   90.00
#
_symmetry.space_group_name_H-M   'P 1'
#
loop_
_entity.id
_entity.type
_entity.pdbx_description
1 polymer ?
#
loop_
_entity_poly.entity_id
_entity_poly.type
_entity_poly.pdbx_seq_one_letter_code
_entity_poly.pdbx_strand_id
1 'polypeptide(L)'
;MTVIDDGQAQAVAQYPIGRPLVEVFWVRIDNIDGEYLGQLYGIIKASDGLSTQTLYDRDKSNYQTVRPGEYAQLIGPSRAISAAGDFLIDLSLYDYDDVSPVDEICKGQISWNVCDPFNEYDKLHTTQIRGEYGAATINYVVMTDACEALIEVILINGDGEDPANVYGSITASSGFGERQLFHRSSSDYIDVSPGKPIPLLRNSMAIARTNELRVEADLWVHDTISSDDQIAKGSVIFVAQVATSSKQIITGAYGKVEVRITWY
;
A
#
# COMPACT_ATOMS: atom_id res chain seq x y z
N MET A 1 -36.32 32.53 -46.42
CA MET A 1 -36.44 31.38 -45.50
C MET A 1 -35.08 30.71 -45.47
N THR A 2 -34.26 31.09 -44.51
CA THR A 2 -33.00 30.42 -44.20
C THR A 2 -32.93 30.45 -42.69
N VAL A 3 -33.24 29.31 -42.09
CA VAL A 3 -33.10 29.09 -40.65
C VAL A 3 -31.60 28.94 -40.40
N ILE A 4 -31.05 29.83 -39.59
CA ILE A 4 -29.69 29.70 -39.07
C ILE A 4 -29.83 28.77 -37.87
N ASP A 5 -29.30 27.57 -38.00
CA ASP A 5 -29.26 26.57 -36.94
C ASP A 5 -28.09 26.93 -36.01
N ASP A 6 -28.41 27.48 -34.84
CA ASP A 6 -27.45 27.75 -33.78
C ASP A 6 -27.02 26.41 -33.16
N GLY A 7 -26.00 25.81 -33.76
CA GLY A 7 -25.31 24.64 -33.23
C GLY A 7 -24.68 24.94 -31.87
N GLN A 8 -25.42 24.69 -30.79
CA GLN A 8 -24.90 24.58 -29.44
C GLN A 8 -23.91 23.41 -29.40
N ALA A 9 -22.62 23.70 -29.45
CA ALA A 9 -21.58 22.74 -29.11
C ALA A 9 -21.78 22.33 -27.64
N GLN A 10 -22.33 21.14 -27.42
CA GLN A 10 -22.32 20.51 -26.10
C GLN A 10 -20.85 20.36 -25.69
N ALA A 11 -20.44 21.06 -24.63
CA ALA A 11 -19.18 20.78 -23.97
C ALA A 11 -19.22 19.33 -23.52
N VAL A 12 -18.47 18.47 -24.20
CA VAL A 12 -18.19 17.12 -23.72
C VAL A 12 -17.54 17.30 -22.36
N ALA A 13 -18.19 16.81 -21.30
CA ALA A 13 -17.56 16.77 -19.99
C ALA A 13 -16.25 15.99 -20.16
N GLN A 14 -15.10 16.69 -20.11
CA GLN A 14 -13.81 16.04 -19.96
C GLN A 14 -13.83 15.41 -18.58
N TYR A 15 -14.20 14.14 -18.51
CA TYR A 15 -13.91 13.33 -17.34
C TYR A 15 -12.41 13.37 -17.12
N PRO A 16 -11.93 13.67 -15.90
CA PRO A 16 -10.51 13.65 -15.65
C PRO A 16 -9.97 12.26 -16.03
N ILE A 17 -8.95 12.27 -16.89
CA ILE A 17 -8.33 11.05 -17.43
C ILE A 17 -7.40 10.51 -16.35
N GLY A 18 -7.34 9.19 -16.18
CA GLY A 18 -6.29 8.59 -15.37
C GLY A 18 -4.92 8.80 -16.00
N ARG A 19 -3.88 8.40 -15.29
CA ARG A 19 -2.50 8.50 -15.74
C ARG A 19 -1.77 7.18 -15.52
N PRO A 20 -0.66 6.93 -16.23
CA PRO A 20 0.16 5.78 -15.94
C PRO A 20 0.74 5.86 -14.53
N LEU A 21 0.51 4.82 -13.71
CA LEU A 21 0.95 4.73 -12.32
C LEU A 21 1.50 3.34 -12.01
N VAL A 22 2.39 3.26 -11.03
CA VAL A 22 2.94 2.01 -10.52
C VAL A 22 2.38 1.75 -9.11
N GLU A 23 1.97 0.50 -8.88
CA GLU A 23 1.69 -0.01 -7.53
C GLU A 23 2.69 -1.11 -7.19
N VAL A 24 3.36 -1.01 -6.04
CA VAL A 24 4.19 -2.06 -5.46
C VAL A 24 3.38 -2.74 -4.35
N PHE A 25 2.99 -3.99 -4.56
CA PHE A 25 2.16 -4.73 -3.60
C PHE A 25 2.99 -5.22 -2.42
N TRP A 26 4.10 -5.90 -2.72
CA TRP A 26 4.95 -6.51 -1.69
C TRP A 26 6.39 -6.69 -2.17
N VAL A 27 7.28 -6.83 -1.19
CA VAL A 27 8.65 -7.30 -1.37
C VAL A 27 8.82 -8.49 -0.43
N ARG A 28 9.03 -9.67 -1.01
CA ARG A 28 9.22 -10.93 -0.28
C ARG A 28 10.70 -11.23 -0.17
N ILE A 29 11.14 -11.64 1.01
CA ILE A 29 12.51 -12.08 1.24
C ILE A 29 12.57 -13.56 0.89
N ASP A 30 13.36 -13.93 -0.12
CA ASP A 30 13.41 -15.31 -0.63
C ASP A 30 14.50 -16.15 0.07
N ASN A 31 15.65 -15.53 0.35
CA ASN A 31 16.77 -16.15 1.04
C ASN A 31 17.52 -15.10 1.84
N ILE A 32 17.92 -15.47 3.05
CA ILE A 32 18.73 -14.66 3.97
C ILE A 32 19.90 -15.58 4.26
N ASP A 33 20.96 -15.52 3.44
CA ASP A 33 22.25 -16.23 3.65
C ASP A 33 22.23 -17.73 4.07
N GLY A 34 21.11 -18.43 3.89
CA GLY A 34 20.89 -19.81 4.36
C GLY A 34 20.28 -19.92 5.75
N GLU A 35 19.98 -18.81 6.40
CA GLU A 35 19.32 -18.69 7.69
C GLU A 35 17.79 -18.86 7.61
N TYR A 36 17.23 -19.28 8.74
CA TYR A 36 15.78 -19.41 8.89
C TYR A 36 15.11 -18.12 9.38
N LEU A 37 15.83 -17.31 10.16
CA LEU A 37 15.30 -16.12 10.83
C LEU A 37 16.33 -15.01 10.74
N GLY A 38 16.06 -14.01 9.90
CA GLY A 38 16.93 -12.86 9.70
C GLY A 38 16.44 -11.60 10.38
N GLN A 39 17.34 -10.63 10.44
CA GLN A 39 17.21 -9.29 10.99
C GLN A 39 17.36 -8.28 9.84
N LEU A 40 16.31 -8.19 9.02
CA LEU A 40 16.26 -7.39 7.80
C LEU A 40 16.38 -5.90 8.09
N TYR A 41 17.38 -5.26 7.49
CA TYR A 41 17.51 -3.80 7.46
C TYR A 41 17.91 -3.31 6.08
N GLY A 42 17.93 -1.99 5.90
CA GLY A 42 18.27 -1.33 4.65
C GLY A 42 17.12 -0.49 4.13
N ILE A 43 17.15 -0.22 2.83
CA ILE A 43 16.29 0.78 2.21
C ILE A 43 15.78 0.32 0.85
N ILE A 44 14.51 0.65 0.57
CA ILE A 44 13.91 0.53 -0.75
C ILE A 44 13.37 1.90 -1.13
N LYS A 45 13.74 2.39 -2.31
CA LYS A 45 13.28 3.68 -2.84
C LYS A 45 12.65 3.52 -4.21
N ALA A 46 11.66 4.36 -4.50
CA ALA A 46 11.15 4.54 -5.84
C ALA A 46 11.40 5.98 -6.28
N SER A 47 11.95 6.18 -7.47
CA SER A 47 12.19 7.49 -8.07
C SER A 47 11.44 7.58 -9.39
N ASP A 48 10.65 8.64 -9.55
CA ASP A 48 9.99 8.98 -10.81
C ASP A 48 10.31 10.44 -11.18
N GLY A 49 9.70 10.95 -12.25
CA GLY A 49 9.90 12.32 -12.70
C GLY A 49 9.45 13.42 -11.72
N LEU A 50 8.81 13.09 -10.60
CA LEU A 50 8.33 14.05 -9.61
C LEU A 50 9.20 14.08 -8.36
N SER A 51 9.58 12.91 -7.81
CA SER A 51 10.44 12.82 -6.63
C SER A 51 10.93 11.39 -6.37
N THR A 52 11.92 11.26 -5.49
CA THR A 52 12.24 9.99 -4.83
C THR A 52 11.36 9.82 -3.58
N GLN A 53 10.88 8.60 -3.36
CA GLN A 53 10.03 8.20 -2.25
C GLN A 53 10.58 6.94 -1.60
N THR A 54 10.52 6.88 -0.27
CA THR A 54 10.92 5.69 0.50
C THR A 54 9.77 4.69 0.53
N LEU A 55 10.04 3.43 0.17
CA LEU A 55 9.10 2.32 0.29
C LEU A 55 9.34 1.47 1.54
N TYR A 56 10.60 1.33 1.95
CA TYR A 56 11.04 0.61 3.16
C TYR A 56 12.29 1.31 3.67
N ASP A 57 12.41 1.46 4.99
CA ASP A 57 13.57 2.06 5.63
C ASP A 57 13.69 1.55 7.06
N ARG A 58 14.72 0.75 7.31
CA ARG A 58 15.07 0.26 8.64
C ARG A 58 16.57 0.36 8.80
N ASP A 59 17.00 1.01 9.87
CA ASP A 59 18.39 1.00 10.31
C ASP A 59 18.76 -0.33 10.99
N LYS A 60 20.07 -0.63 11.06
CA LYS A 60 20.60 -1.81 11.77
C LYS A 60 20.08 -1.93 13.21
N SER A 61 19.90 -0.81 13.92
CA SER A 61 19.42 -0.81 15.31
C SER A 61 17.90 -0.97 15.44
N ASN A 62 17.16 -0.99 14.32
CA ASN A 62 15.70 -1.11 14.27
C ASN A 62 15.30 -2.03 13.11
N TYR A 63 15.99 -3.17 12.99
CA TYR A 63 15.71 -4.16 11.97
C TYR A 63 14.29 -4.72 12.08
N GLN A 64 13.83 -5.36 11.00
CA GLN A 64 12.63 -6.18 10.99
C GLN A 64 13.04 -7.66 11.08
N THR A 65 12.51 -8.40 12.04
CA THR A 65 12.67 -9.86 12.05
C THR A 65 11.79 -10.49 10.97
N VAL A 66 12.40 -11.30 10.10
CA VAL A 66 11.71 -11.97 8.97
C VAL A 66 12.27 -13.36 8.70
N ARG A 67 11.45 -14.21 8.09
CA ARG A 67 11.86 -15.52 7.56
C ARG A 67 11.85 -15.54 6.03
N PRO A 68 12.59 -16.43 5.38
CA PRO A 68 12.38 -16.73 3.97
C PRO A 68 10.90 -17.03 3.68
N GLY A 69 10.33 -16.33 2.70
CA GLY A 69 8.92 -16.36 2.33
C GLY A 69 8.08 -15.22 2.93
N GLU A 70 8.58 -14.52 3.95
CA GLU A 70 7.89 -13.37 4.55
C GLU A 70 8.21 -12.06 3.83
N TYR A 71 7.47 -10.99 4.19
CA TYR A 71 7.48 -9.73 3.47
C TYR A 71 8.17 -8.62 4.27
N ALA A 72 8.93 -7.77 3.56
CA ALA A 72 9.38 -6.50 4.10
C ALA A 72 8.16 -5.60 4.37
N GLN A 73 8.10 -5.00 5.56
CA GLN A 73 7.02 -4.12 5.97
C GLN A 73 7.15 -2.76 5.29
N LEU A 74 6.60 -2.66 4.07
CA LEU A 74 6.63 -1.42 3.31
C LEU A 74 5.85 -0.30 4.01
N ILE A 75 6.42 0.91 4.05
CA ILE A 75 5.86 2.12 4.66
C ILE A 75 5.48 3.20 3.62
N GLY A 76 5.76 2.95 2.35
CA GLY A 76 5.46 3.86 1.26
C GLY A 76 5.08 3.14 -0.02
N PRO A 77 4.82 3.87 -1.12
CA PRO A 77 5.16 5.29 -1.28
C PRO A 77 4.13 6.23 -0.63
N SER A 78 4.50 7.49 -0.40
CA SER A 78 3.60 8.51 0.18
C SER A 78 2.58 9.05 -0.83
N ARG A 79 2.85 8.86 -2.12
CA ARG A 79 1.94 9.06 -3.27
C ARG A 79 2.16 7.96 -4.30
N ALA A 80 1.24 7.78 -5.24
CA ALA A 80 1.47 6.82 -6.32
C ALA A 80 2.74 7.18 -7.11
N ILE A 81 3.49 6.14 -7.52
CA ILE A 81 4.68 6.32 -8.38
C ILE A 81 4.19 6.58 -9.79
N SER A 82 4.66 7.65 -10.42
CA SER A 82 4.28 8.01 -11.78
C SER A 82 5.04 7.15 -12.79
N ALA A 83 4.31 6.62 -13.77
CA ALA A 83 4.86 5.98 -14.96
C ALA A 83 4.64 6.84 -16.23
N ALA A 84 4.37 8.14 -16.06
CA ALA A 84 4.26 9.08 -17.18
C ALA A 84 5.63 9.37 -17.84
N GLY A 85 6.71 9.11 -17.10
CA GLY A 85 8.08 9.04 -17.60
C GLY A 85 8.78 7.81 -17.04
N ASP A 86 10.10 7.79 -17.14
CA ASP A 86 10.92 6.73 -16.57
C ASP A 86 10.80 6.69 -15.05
N PHE A 87 10.88 5.50 -14.48
CA PHE A 87 10.98 5.31 -13.05
C PHE A 87 11.99 4.23 -12.68
N LEU A 88 12.47 4.31 -11.44
CA LEU A 88 13.43 3.39 -10.84
C LEU A 88 12.88 2.90 -9.50
N ILE A 89 13.09 1.62 -9.19
CA ILE A 89 12.89 1.08 -7.84
C ILE A 89 14.21 0.46 -7.39
N ASP A 90 14.87 1.09 -6.44
CA ASP A 90 16.17 0.68 -5.88
C ASP A 90 15.94 -0.14 -4.61
N LEU A 91 16.58 -1.31 -4.52
CA LEU A 91 16.57 -2.16 -3.34
C LEU A 91 18.00 -2.31 -2.84
N SER A 92 18.21 -2.05 -1.54
CA SER A 92 19.46 -2.31 -0.84
C SER A 92 19.12 -2.87 0.54
N LEU A 93 19.06 -4.19 0.64
CA LEU A 93 18.62 -4.93 1.82
C LEU A 93 19.75 -5.83 2.33
N TYR A 94 19.83 -5.94 3.64
CA TYR A 94 20.89 -6.64 4.35
C TYR A 94 20.30 -7.39 5.54
N ASP A 95 20.98 -8.46 5.92
CA ASP A 95 20.79 -9.12 7.20
C ASP A 95 21.79 -8.58 8.23
N TYR A 96 21.33 -8.41 9.46
CA TYR A 96 22.18 -8.03 10.58
C TYR A 96 22.45 -9.26 11.43
N ASP A 97 23.72 -9.57 11.62
CA ASP A 97 24.16 -10.48 12.66
C ASP A 97 25.34 -9.85 13.46
N ASP A 98 25.64 -10.42 14.62
CA ASP A 98 26.76 -9.97 15.45
C ASP A 98 28.12 -10.53 14.96
N VAL A 99 28.13 -11.47 14.01
CA VAL A 99 29.29 -12.31 13.66
C VAL A 99 29.80 -12.06 12.23
N SER A 100 28.93 -11.69 11.29
CA SER A 100 29.14 -11.38 9.88
C SER A 100 28.56 -9.99 9.52
N PRO A 101 29.30 -8.90 9.80
CA PRO A 101 28.74 -7.54 9.89
C PRO A 101 28.06 -6.96 8.63
N VAL A 102 28.07 -7.66 7.49
CA VAL A 102 27.41 -7.27 6.23
C VAL A 102 26.98 -8.50 5.42
N ASP A 103 25.80 -9.04 5.69
CA ASP A 103 25.20 -10.08 4.84
C ASP A 103 24.21 -9.45 3.85
N GLU A 104 24.69 -9.12 2.66
CA GLU A 104 23.85 -8.57 1.59
C GLU A 104 22.78 -9.58 1.14
N ILE A 105 21.52 -9.24 1.45
CA ILE A 105 20.35 -9.97 0.94
C ILE A 105 20.11 -9.59 -0.52
N CYS A 106 20.03 -8.30 -0.84
CA CYS A 106 19.95 -7.87 -2.22
C CYS A 106 20.42 -6.44 -2.43
N LYS A 107 21.07 -6.19 -3.58
CA LYS A 107 21.38 -4.86 -4.05
C LYS A 107 21.17 -4.74 -5.55
N GLY A 108 20.20 -3.95 -5.96
CA GLY A 108 19.88 -3.80 -7.37
C GLY A 108 18.73 -2.83 -7.61
N GLN A 109 18.38 -2.69 -8.89
CA GLN A 109 17.36 -1.75 -9.32
C GLN A 109 16.43 -2.39 -10.36
N ILE A 110 15.18 -1.96 -10.35
CA ILE A 110 14.26 -2.11 -11.47
C ILE A 110 14.18 -0.77 -12.17
N SER A 111 14.45 -0.76 -13.47
CA SER A 111 14.30 0.43 -14.31
C SER A 111 13.18 0.21 -15.31
N TRP A 112 12.29 1.19 -15.42
CA TRP A 112 11.27 1.25 -16.45
C TRP A 112 11.55 2.44 -17.36
N ASN A 113 11.72 2.17 -18.65
CA ASN A 113 11.90 3.18 -19.67
C ASN A 113 10.59 3.36 -20.43
N VAL A 114 9.96 4.54 -20.34
CA VAL A 114 8.65 4.79 -20.96
C VAL A 114 8.66 4.65 -22.49
N CYS A 115 9.83 4.82 -23.11
CA CYS A 115 10.03 4.69 -24.55
C CYS A 115 10.34 3.25 -25.00
N ASP A 116 10.42 2.28 -24.10
CA ASP A 116 10.62 0.87 -24.46
C ASP A 116 9.34 0.31 -25.12
N PRO A 117 9.37 -0.08 -26.41
CA PRO A 117 8.20 -0.60 -27.11
C PRO A 117 7.75 -1.98 -26.62
N PHE A 118 8.54 -2.66 -25.77
CA PHE A 118 8.23 -3.98 -25.22
C PHE A 118 7.66 -3.93 -23.80
N ASN A 119 7.40 -2.73 -23.26
CA ASN A 119 6.76 -2.55 -21.96
C ASN A 119 5.41 -3.28 -21.87
N GLU A 120 5.24 -4.09 -20.82
CA GLU A 120 3.97 -4.75 -20.51
C GLU A 120 3.23 -3.97 -19.42
N TYR A 121 2.30 -3.12 -19.84
CA TYR A 121 1.35 -2.46 -18.93
C TYR A 121 0.24 -3.41 -18.48
N ASP A 122 -0.42 -3.06 -17.38
CA ASP A 122 -1.63 -3.73 -16.85
C ASP A 122 -1.42 -5.24 -16.62
N LYS A 123 -0.19 -5.61 -16.27
CA LYS A 123 0.23 -6.97 -15.98
C LYS A 123 1.08 -6.99 -14.73
N LEU A 124 0.85 -7.99 -13.90
CA LEU A 124 1.63 -8.17 -12.68
C LEU A 124 3.06 -8.61 -13.04
N HIS A 125 4.03 -7.84 -12.58
CA HIS A 125 5.46 -8.13 -12.67
C HIS A 125 5.94 -8.74 -11.37
N THR A 126 6.78 -9.76 -11.47
CA THR A 126 7.42 -10.40 -10.31
C THR A 126 8.90 -10.56 -10.63
N THR A 127 9.75 -9.78 -9.96
CA THR A 127 11.16 -9.66 -10.29
C THR A 127 12.00 -9.99 -9.07
N GLN A 128 12.90 -10.96 -9.21
CA GLN A 128 13.88 -11.29 -8.17
C GLN A 128 15.13 -10.43 -8.34
N ILE A 129 15.62 -9.87 -7.24
CA ILE A 129 16.90 -9.19 -7.13
C ILE A 129 17.77 -10.00 -6.18
N ARG A 130 18.96 -10.37 -6.64
CA ARG A 130 19.91 -11.19 -5.87
C ARG A 130 20.98 -10.31 -5.27
N GLY A 131 21.37 -10.63 -4.05
CA GLY A 131 22.61 -10.15 -3.44
C GLY A 131 23.68 -11.23 -3.46
N GLU A 132 24.78 -10.97 -2.78
CA GLU A 132 25.84 -11.95 -2.58
C GLU A 132 25.36 -13.17 -1.79
N TYR A 133 24.52 -12.95 -0.77
CA TYR A 133 24.12 -14.00 0.18
C TYR A 133 22.62 -14.27 0.18
N GLY A 134 21.79 -13.38 -0.36
CA GLY A 134 20.34 -13.55 -0.36
C GLY A 134 19.66 -13.25 -1.69
N ALA A 135 18.34 -13.17 -1.60
CA ALA A 135 17.52 -12.61 -2.66
C ALA A 135 16.21 -12.06 -2.10
N ALA A 136 15.67 -11.04 -2.75
CA ALA A 136 14.32 -10.56 -2.54
C ALA A 136 13.56 -10.53 -3.87
N THR A 137 12.26 -10.81 -3.82
CA THR A 137 11.35 -10.69 -4.96
C THR A 137 10.39 -9.52 -4.72
N ILE A 138 10.28 -8.62 -5.68
CA ILE A 138 9.29 -7.54 -5.68
C ILE A 138 8.15 -7.84 -6.65
N ASN A 139 6.94 -7.49 -6.23
CA ASN A 139 5.72 -7.63 -7.01
C ASN A 139 5.06 -6.29 -7.22
N TYR A 140 4.85 -5.93 -8.48
CA TYR A 140 4.36 -4.62 -8.85
C TYR A 140 3.59 -4.68 -10.17
N VAL A 141 2.80 -3.65 -10.44
CA VAL A 141 2.12 -3.45 -11.73
C VAL A 141 2.36 -2.04 -12.22
N VAL A 142 2.60 -1.89 -13.52
CA VAL A 142 2.58 -0.59 -14.19
C VAL A 142 1.25 -0.49 -14.93
N MET A 143 0.36 0.35 -14.43
CA MET A 143 -0.98 0.53 -15.00
C MET A 143 -0.95 1.62 -16.07
N THR A 144 -1.64 1.42 -17.18
CA THR A 144 -1.68 2.42 -18.27
C THR A 144 -2.62 3.58 -17.95
N ASP A 145 -3.72 3.29 -17.24
CA ASP A 145 -4.79 4.23 -16.93
C ASP A 145 -5.27 4.03 -15.49
N ALA A 146 -4.66 4.77 -14.56
CA ALA A 146 -4.90 4.65 -13.13
C ALA A 146 -5.09 6.00 -12.44
N CYS A 147 -5.66 5.95 -11.25
CA CYS A 147 -5.74 7.06 -10.32
C CYS A 147 -5.10 6.67 -8.97
N GLU A 148 -4.69 7.68 -8.23
CA GLU A 148 -4.17 7.48 -6.88
C GLU A 148 -5.31 7.53 -5.87
N ALA A 149 -5.44 6.48 -5.06
CA ALA A 149 -6.35 6.42 -3.92
C ALA A 149 -5.59 6.78 -2.64
N LEU A 150 -5.95 7.88 -2.00
CA LEU A 150 -5.57 8.16 -0.63
C LEU A 150 -6.63 7.60 0.31
N ILE A 151 -6.21 6.64 1.14
CA ILE A 151 -7.04 5.83 2.03
C ILE A 151 -6.86 6.33 3.47
N GLU A 152 -7.95 6.71 4.11
CA GLU A 152 -7.99 6.96 5.55
C GLU A 152 -9.01 6.03 6.21
N VAL A 153 -8.66 5.46 7.36
CA VAL A 153 -9.59 4.68 8.19
C VAL A 153 -9.73 5.37 9.53
N ILE A 154 -10.94 5.79 9.85
CA ILE A 154 -11.25 6.59 11.04
C ILE A 154 -12.05 5.74 12.00
N LEU A 155 -11.60 5.65 13.25
CA LEU A 155 -12.37 5.01 14.31
C LEU A 155 -13.58 5.88 14.62
N ILE A 156 -14.80 5.33 14.48
CA ILE A 156 -16.02 6.05 14.87
C ILE A 156 -16.38 5.74 16.32
N ASN A 157 -16.34 4.48 16.70
CA ASN A 157 -16.42 4.00 18.08
C ASN A 157 -15.83 2.58 18.16
N GLY A 158 -15.21 2.25 19.29
CA GLY A 158 -14.84 0.89 19.66
C GLY A 158 -15.98 0.24 20.44
N ASP A 159 -15.78 0.05 21.73
CA ASP A 159 -16.68 -0.50 22.74
C ASP A 159 -17.35 0.57 23.63
N GLY A 160 -16.91 1.82 23.51
CA GLY A 160 -17.35 2.94 24.35
C GLY A 160 -16.24 3.55 25.18
N GLU A 161 -15.05 2.95 25.17
CA GLU A 161 -13.85 3.50 25.80
C GLU A 161 -13.16 4.57 24.92
N ASP A 162 -12.41 5.45 25.58
CA ASP A 162 -11.59 6.48 24.93
C ASP A 162 -10.28 6.72 25.73
N PRO A 163 -9.11 6.37 25.17
CA PRO A 163 -8.92 5.77 23.85
C PRO A 163 -9.32 4.29 23.80
N ALA A 164 -9.67 3.78 22.62
CA ALA A 164 -9.84 2.34 22.39
C ALA A 164 -8.47 1.69 22.13
N ASN A 165 -8.22 0.52 22.74
CA ASN A 165 -7.01 -0.27 22.54
C ASN A 165 -7.11 -1.12 21.25
N VAL A 166 -6.92 -0.49 20.09
CA VAL A 166 -7.17 -1.08 18.77
C VAL A 166 -6.08 -2.05 18.33
N TYR A 167 -6.48 -3.25 17.91
CA TYR A 167 -5.64 -4.20 17.18
C TYR A 167 -6.41 -4.88 16.03
N GLY A 168 -5.71 -5.71 15.24
CA GLY A 168 -6.31 -6.48 14.16
C GLY A 168 -5.61 -6.24 12.82
N SER A 169 -6.37 -6.15 11.73
CA SER A 169 -5.83 -5.94 10.39
C SER A 169 -6.73 -5.09 9.49
N ILE A 170 -6.10 -4.36 8.59
CA ILE A 170 -6.75 -3.67 7.47
C ILE A 170 -5.96 -4.01 6.21
N THR A 171 -6.63 -4.47 5.16
CA THR A 171 -6.04 -4.74 3.86
C THR A 171 -6.72 -3.92 2.77
N ALA A 172 -5.98 -3.62 1.71
CA ALA A 172 -6.53 -3.06 0.49
C ALA A 172 -6.16 -3.95 -0.69
N SER A 173 -7.15 -4.28 -1.50
CA SER A 173 -6.99 -5.09 -2.70
C SER A 173 -7.58 -4.41 -3.93
N SER A 174 -7.01 -4.79 -5.06
CA SER A 174 -7.41 -4.39 -6.41
C SER A 174 -7.47 -5.62 -7.31
N GLY A 175 -7.86 -5.44 -8.57
CA GLY A 175 -7.82 -6.53 -9.56
C GLY A 175 -6.45 -7.14 -9.83
N PHE A 176 -5.35 -6.52 -9.37
CA PHE A 176 -3.98 -7.02 -9.58
C PHE A 176 -3.37 -7.68 -8.34
N GLY A 177 -3.80 -7.32 -7.14
CA GLY A 177 -3.15 -7.74 -5.92
C GLY A 177 -3.69 -7.06 -4.67
N GLU A 178 -3.17 -7.50 -3.53
CA GLU A 178 -3.53 -7.03 -2.19
C GLU A 178 -2.28 -6.56 -1.44
N ARG A 179 -2.46 -5.61 -0.53
CA ARG A 179 -1.44 -5.21 0.44
C ARG A 179 -2.08 -4.92 1.81
N GLN A 180 -1.27 -5.09 2.84
CA GLN A 180 -1.65 -4.76 4.22
C GLN A 180 -1.49 -3.26 4.46
N LEU A 181 -2.53 -2.62 5.02
CA LEU A 181 -2.51 -1.21 5.44
C LEU A 181 -2.28 -1.07 6.94
N PHE A 182 -2.71 -2.03 7.74
CA PHE A 182 -2.54 -2.05 9.19
C PHE A 182 -2.49 -3.49 9.69
N HIS A 183 -1.62 -3.75 10.67
CA HIS A 183 -1.64 -4.99 11.43
C HIS A 183 -1.03 -4.80 12.80
N ARG A 184 -1.73 -5.28 13.82
CA ARG A 184 -1.28 -5.36 15.21
C ARG A 184 -1.88 -6.61 15.85
N SER A 185 -1.10 -7.33 16.64
CA SER A 185 -1.62 -8.40 17.50
C SER A 185 -2.30 -7.80 18.73
N SER A 186 -3.11 -8.59 19.43
CA SER A 186 -3.74 -8.17 20.69
C SER A 186 -2.73 -7.82 21.78
N SER A 187 -1.48 -8.28 21.69
CA SER A 187 -0.39 -7.91 22.62
C SER A 187 0.32 -6.61 22.26
N ASP A 188 0.02 -6.03 21.11
CA ASP A 188 0.69 -4.85 20.51
C ASP A 188 -0.38 -3.87 20.00
N TYR A 189 -1.49 -3.74 20.74
CA TYR A 189 -2.55 -2.79 20.42
C TYR A 189 -2.03 -1.35 20.47
N ILE A 190 -2.79 -0.44 19.88
CA ILE A 190 -2.52 0.99 19.91
C ILE A 190 -3.74 1.76 20.42
N ASP A 191 -3.49 2.88 21.09
CA ASP A 191 -4.54 3.76 21.58
C ASP A 191 -5.06 4.64 20.44
N VAL A 192 -6.35 4.53 20.14
CA VAL A 192 -7.03 5.36 19.14
C VAL A 192 -8.31 5.93 19.73
N SER A 193 -8.40 7.25 19.81
CA SER A 193 -9.64 7.92 20.22
C SER A 193 -10.69 7.94 19.09
N PRO A 194 -11.99 7.88 19.43
CA PRO A 194 -13.06 8.13 18.46
C PRO A 194 -12.87 9.43 17.67
N GLY A 195 -13.15 9.37 16.37
CA GLY A 195 -12.94 10.46 15.41
C GLY A 195 -11.49 10.65 14.95
N LYS A 196 -10.54 9.84 15.42
CA LYS A 196 -9.14 9.87 14.99
C LYS A 196 -8.83 8.80 13.93
N PRO A 197 -7.87 9.06 13.04
CA PRO A 197 -7.42 8.06 12.08
C PRO A 197 -6.66 6.94 12.79
N ILE A 198 -6.88 5.71 12.35
CA ILE A 198 -6.01 4.57 12.65
C ILE A 198 -4.74 4.74 11.82
N PRO A 199 -3.54 4.73 12.42
CA PRO A 199 -2.28 4.92 11.70
C PRO A 199 -1.99 3.73 10.78
N LEU A 200 -2.09 3.96 9.47
CA LEU A 200 -1.78 2.96 8.45
C LEU A 200 -0.27 2.94 8.15
N LEU A 201 0.25 1.75 7.84
CA LEU A 201 1.60 1.54 7.32
C LEU A 201 1.79 2.27 5.98
N ARG A 202 0.75 2.22 5.13
CA ARG A 202 0.69 2.85 3.80
C ARG A 202 -0.73 3.34 3.57
N ASN A 203 -0.89 4.56 3.05
CA ASN A 203 -2.21 5.14 2.80
C ASN A 203 -2.46 5.51 1.34
N SER A 204 -1.46 5.51 0.45
CA SER A 204 -1.64 5.81 -0.98
C SER A 204 -1.52 4.54 -1.83
N MET A 205 -2.50 4.24 -2.69
CA MET A 205 -2.51 3.07 -3.59
C MET A 205 -2.85 3.51 -5.02
N ALA A 206 -2.10 3.05 -6.02
CA ALA A 206 -2.52 3.24 -7.41
C ALA A 206 -3.57 2.19 -7.80
N ILE A 207 -4.65 2.64 -8.46
CA ILE A 207 -5.78 1.80 -8.85
C ILE A 207 -6.11 2.07 -10.32
N ALA A 208 -6.06 1.03 -11.15
CA ALA A 208 -6.52 1.12 -12.53
C ALA A 208 -7.99 1.52 -12.56
N ARG A 209 -8.39 2.44 -13.45
CA ARG A 209 -9.77 2.95 -13.47
C ARG A 209 -10.83 1.89 -13.81
N THR A 210 -10.41 0.79 -14.40
CA THR A 210 -11.26 -0.38 -14.69
C THR A 210 -11.44 -1.30 -13.48
N ASN A 211 -10.67 -1.10 -12.41
CA ASN A 211 -10.67 -1.94 -11.23
C ASN A 211 -11.37 -1.24 -10.07
N GLU A 212 -11.83 -2.06 -9.14
CA GLU A 212 -12.36 -1.60 -7.86
C GLU A 212 -11.26 -1.62 -6.80
N LEU A 213 -11.34 -0.70 -5.85
CA LEU A 213 -10.58 -0.75 -4.60
C LEU A 213 -11.47 -1.37 -3.53
N ARG A 214 -11.07 -2.54 -3.02
CA ARG A 214 -11.68 -3.16 -1.85
C ARG A 214 -10.83 -2.86 -0.63
N VAL A 215 -11.45 -2.35 0.44
CA VAL A 215 -10.82 -2.21 1.76
C VAL A 215 -11.52 -3.16 2.72
N GLU A 216 -10.76 -4.04 3.33
CA GLU A 216 -11.23 -5.03 4.30
C GLU A 216 -10.64 -4.72 5.68
N ALA A 217 -11.43 -4.88 6.73
CA ALA A 217 -11.02 -4.69 8.10
C ALA A 217 -11.55 -5.82 8.98
N ASP A 218 -10.67 -6.34 9.85
CA ASP A 218 -11.01 -7.18 11.01
C ASP A 218 -10.29 -6.58 12.21
N LEU A 219 -11.00 -5.75 12.98
CA LEU A 219 -10.48 -4.88 14.03
C LEU A 219 -11.21 -5.10 15.35
N TRP A 220 -10.47 -4.99 16.45
CA TRP A 220 -10.89 -5.34 17.81
C TRP A 220 -10.35 -4.32 18.82
N VAL A 221 -11.08 -4.14 19.91
CA VAL A 221 -10.61 -3.50 21.14
C VAL A 221 -10.06 -4.60 22.03
N HIS A 222 -8.86 -4.41 22.58
CA HIS A 222 -8.30 -5.32 23.56
C HIS A 222 -8.84 -5.05 24.96
N ASP A 223 -9.33 -6.10 25.63
CA ASP A 223 -9.81 -6.05 27.00
C ASP A 223 -8.94 -6.88 27.94
N THR A 224 -8.57 -6.32 29.09
CA THR A 224 -7.77 -7.05 30.08
C THR A 224 -8.63 -7.98 30.96
N ILE A 225 -9.91 -7.65 31.16
CA ILE A 225 -10.80 -8.30 32.14
C ILE A 225 -11.91 -9.11 31.45
N SER A 226 -12.35 -8.68 30.27
CA SER A 226 -13.39 -9.30 29.45
C SER A 226 -12.82 -9.89 28.16
N SER A 227 -13.69 -10.48 27.34
CA SER A 227 -13.37 -10.80 25.95
C SER A 227 -13.27 -9.52 25.13
N ASP A 228 -12.27 -9.45 24.27
CA ASP A 228 -12.08 -8.39 23.28
C ASP A 228 -13.34 -8.10 22.44
N ASP A 229 -13.62 -6.82 22.22
CA ASP A 229 -14.80 -6.35 21.51
C ASP A 229 -14.52 -6.01 20.04
N GLN A 230 -15.30 -6.60 19.13
CA GLN A 230 -15.15 -6.37 17.69
C GLN A 230 -15.56 -4.95 17.27
N ILE A 231 -14.61 -4.20 16.74
CA ILE A 231 -14.80 -2.86 16.16
C ILE A 231 -15.37 -2.96 14.75
N ALA A 232 -14.80 -3.79 13.90
CA ALA A 232 -15.19 -3.86 12.50
C ALA A 232 -14.84 -5.23 11.93
N LYS A 233 -15.78 -5.84 11.18
CA LYS A 233 -15.50 -7.04 10.40
C LYS A 233 -16.24 -7.02 9.08
N GLY A 234 -15.49 -6.91 7.99
CA GLY A 234 -16.05 -6.90 6.64
C GLY A 234 -15.26 -6.02 5.69
N SER A 235 -15.88 -5.69 4.57
CA SER A 235 -15.22 -4.96 3.49
C SER A 235 -16.17 -3.97 2.82
N VAL A 236 -15.58 -2.92 2.25
CA VAL A 236 -16.25 -1.91 1.41
C VAL A 236 -15.55 -1.81 0.08
N ILE A 237 -16.30 -1.43 -0.96
CA ILE A 237 -15.81 -1.39 -2.34
C ILE A 237 -15.97 0.02 -2.87
N PHE A 238 -14.91 0.58 -3.45
CA PHE A 238 -14.89 1.89 -4.07
C PHE A 238 -14.54 1.78 -5.54
N VAL A 239 -15.26 2.53 -6.37
CA VAL A 239 -14.97 2.67 -7.80
C VAL A 239 -14.10 3.90 -8.00
N ALA A 240 -13.03 3.75 -8.78
CA ALA A 240 -12.11 4.82 -9.13
C ALA A 240 -12.83 6.00 -9.83
N GLN A 241 -12.78 7.18 -9.20
CA GLN A 241 -13.39 8.40 -9.74
C GLN A 241 -12.47 9.59 -9.49
N VAL A 242 -11.62 9.92 -10.47
CA VAL A 242 -10.60 10.98 -10.36
C VAL A 242 -11.20 12.31 -9.88
N ALA A 243 -10.48 13.01 -9.01
CA ALA A 243 -10.87 14.30 -8.43
C ALA A 243 -12.17 14.27 -7.61
N THR A 244 -12.49 13.12 -7.02
CA THR A 244 -13.62 12.96 -6.09
C THR A 244 -13.15 12.36 -4.77
N SER A 245 -14.03 12.43 -3.77
CA SER A 245 -13.87 11.69 -2.53
C SER A 245 -15.15 10.96 -2.17
N SER A 246 -15.00 9.85 -1.46
CA SER A 246 -16.13 9.02 -1.03
C SER A 246 -15.81 8.37 0.30
N LYS A 247 -16.85 7.92 1.00
CA LYS A 247 -16.70 7.28 2.30
C LYS A 247 -17.73 6.19 2.52
N GLN A 248 -17.33 5.14 3.22
CA GLN A 248 -18.19 4.02 3.59
C GLN A 248 -17.86 3.54 5.00
N ILE A 249 -18.78 2.79 5.61
CA ILE A 249 -18.66 2.31 6.99
C ILE A 249 -18.51 0.80 7.00
N ILE A 250 -17.55 0.30 7.77
CA ILE A 250 -17.48 -1.13 8.15
C ILE A 250 -17.89 -1.22 9.62
N THR A 251 -18.89 -2.04 9.90
CA THR A 251 -19.49 -2.19 11.25
C THR A 251 -19.11 -3.53 11.85
N GLY A 252 -18.75 -3.53 13.13
CA GLY A 252 -18.57 -4.72 13.95
C GLY A 252 -19.74 -4.89 14.92
N ALA A 253 -19.64 -5.88 15.81
CA ALA A 253 -20.65 -6.10 16.84
C ALA A 253 -20.77 -4.92 17.83
N TYR A 254 -19.65 -4.28 18.15
CA TYR A 254 -19.58 -3.24 19.18
C TYR A 254 -19.17 -1.88 18.63
N GLY A 255 -18.33 -1.87 17.58
CA GLY A 255 -17.81 -0.64 16.98
C GLY A 255 -18.18 -0.43 15.51
N LYS A 256 -17.55 0.60 14.93
CA LYS A 256 -17.43 0.77 13.48
C LYS A 256 -16.28 1.69 13.12
N VAL A 257 -15.82 1.56 11.88
CA VAL A 257 -14.85 2.46 11.25
C VAL A 257 -15.44 3.10 9.99
N GLU A 258 -15.03 4.33 9.69
CA GLU A 258 -15.31 4.99 8.41
C GLU A 258 -14.05 4.93 7.54
N VAL A 259 -14.17 4.33 6.36
CA VAL A 259 -13.13 4.34 5.33
C VAL A 259 -13.42 5.51 4.39
N ARG A 260 -12.44 6.41 4.22
CA ARG A 260 -12.50 7.54 3.29
C ARG A 260 -11.47 7.33 2.18
N ILE A 261 -11.90 7.56 0.94
CA ILE A 261 -11.03 7.55 -0.24
C ILE A 261 -11.08 8.92 -0.89
N THR A 262 -9.90 9.48 -1.16
CA THR A 262 -9.73 10.64 -2.05
C THR A 262 -8.96 10.21 -3.30
N TRP A 263 -9.50 10.53 -4.47
CA TRP A 263 -8.96 10.12 -5.76
C TRP A 263 -8.22 11.27 -6.46
N TYR A 264 -6.95 11.06 -6.81
CA TYR A 264 -6.08 12.02 -7.53
C TYR A 264 -5.62 11.51 -8.90
#